data_AF-N9D982-F1
#
_entry.id   AF-N9D982-F1
#
_cell.length_a   1.000
_cell.length_b   1.000
_cell.length_c   1.000
_cell.angle_alpha   90.00
_cell.angle_beta   90.00
_cell.angle_gamma   90.00
#
_symmetry.space_group_name_H-M   'P 1'
#
loop_
_entity.id
_entity.type
_entity.pdbx_description
1 polymer ?
#
loop_
_entity_poly.entity_id
_entity_poly.type
_entity_poly.pdbx_seq_one_letter_code
_entity_poly.pdbx_strand_id
1 'polypeptide(L)'
;MEQYNYWVTLYSIIFSVLIASLSLNSITWIKDKFNKILAFFVFTGLYSLILSYFFERSSIGYTQQEFLPTFIYKGYNSHIFQGNIYLILTCVLFFILINRLLRKRRTAACS
;
A
#
# COMPACT_ATOMS: atom_id res chain seq x y z
N MET A 1 28.01 -9.31 2.92
CA MET A 1 26.91 -8.56 3.58
C MET A 1 26.43 -7.37 2.75
N GLU A 2 27.30 -6.63 2.08
CA GLU A 2 26.90 -5.46 1.26
C GLU A 2 25.97 -5.82 0.08
N GLN A 3 26.31 -6.90 -0.66
CA GLN A 3 25.49 -7.35 -1.78
C GLN A 3 24.09 -7.80 -1.35
N TYR A 4 23.97 -8.40 -0.15
CA TYR A 4 22.69 -8.79 0.46
C TYR A 4 21.79 -7.57 0.69
N ASN A 5 22.34 -6.52 1.32
CA ASN A 5 21.59 -5.29 1.62
C ASN A 5 21.23 -4.50 0.36
N TYR A 6 22.09 -4.54 -0.66
CA TYR A 6 21.81 -3.94 -1.96
C TYR A 6 20.54 -4.53 -2.60
N TRP A 7 20.45 -5.86 -2.69
CA TRP A 7 19.29 -6.52 -3.27
C TRP A 7 18.02 -6.29 -2.45
N VAL A 8 18.09 -6.33 -1.12
CA VAL A 8 16.93 -6.01 -0.25
C VAL A 8 16.41 -4.60 -0.52
N THR A 9 17.31 -3.64 -0.68
CA THR A 9 16.96 -2.24 -0.99
C THR A 9 16.34 -2.13 -2.38
N LEU A 10 16.91 -2.79 -3.39
CA LEU A 10 16.37 -2.81 -4.75
C LEU A 10 14.94 -3.34 -4.77
N TYR A 11 14.68 -4.47 -4.10
CA TYR A 11 13.34 -5.05 -4.02
C TYR A 11 12.36 -4.14 -3.26
N SER A 12 12.80 -3.48 -2.19
CA SER A 12 11.98 -2.48 -1.48
C SER A 12 11.54 -1.34 -2.41
N ILE A 13 12.45 -0.85 -3.25
CA ILE A 13 12.15 0.19 -4.25
C ILE A 13 11.14 -0.35 -5.27
N ILE A 14 11.36 -1.56 -5.80
CA ILE A 14 10.46 -2.20 -6.78
C ILE A 14 9.05 -2.34 -6.18
N PHE A 15 8.92 -2.85 -4.96
CA PHE A 15 7.62 -2.96 -4.29
C PHE A 15 6.95 -1.60 -4.08
N SER A 16 7.71 -0.58 -3.71
CA SER A 16 7.20 0.78 -3.53
C SER A 16 6.66 1.36 -4.85
N VAL A 17 7.42 1.22 -5.94
CA VAL A 17 7.00 1.68 -7.28
C VAL A 17 5.78 0.90 -7.78
N LEU A 18 5.72 -0.41 -7.52
CA LEU A 18 4.61 -1.25 -7.92
C LEU A 18 3.32 -0.82 -7.20
N ILE A 19 3.37 -0.66 -5.87
CA ILE A 19 2.23 -0.20 -5.05
C ILE A 19 1.77 1.18 -5.52
N ALA A 20 2.71 2.11 -5.76
CA ALA A 20 2.38 3.44 -6.25
C ALA A 20 1.73 3.40 -7.64
N SER A 21 2.26 2.59 -8.56
CA SER A 21 1.73 2.45 -9.92
C SER A 21 0.32 1.88 -9.93
N LEU A 22 0.08 0.84 -9.11
CA LEU A 22 -1.24 0.24 -8.96
C LEU A 22 -2.24 1.23 -8.36
N SER A 23 -1.80 2.01 -7.38
CA SER A 23 -2.62 3.06 -6.76
C SER A 23 -2.96 4.19 -7.72
N LEU A 24 -2.00 4.61 -8.56
CA LEU A 24 -2.25 5.59 -9.63
C LEU A 24 -3.28 5.09 -10.64
N ASN A 25 -3.23 3.80 -10.99
CA ASN A 25 -4.19 3.22 -11.92
C ASN A 25 -5.63 3.25 -11.34
N SER A 26 -5.78 2.91 -10.05
CA SER A 26 -7.07 2.85 -9.37
C SER A 26 -7.75 4.21 -9.15
N ILE A 27 -7.00 5.31 -9.18
CA ILE A 27 -7.55 6.67 -9.03
C ILE A 27 -7.87 7.36 -10.36
N THR A 28 -7.61 6.73 -11.51
CA THR A 28 -7.82 7.35 -12.84
C THR A 28 -9.26 7.79 -13.08
N TRP A 29 -10.23 7.14 -12.43
CA TRP A 29 -11.67 7.36 -12.59
C TRP A 29 -12.20 8.51 -11.70
N ILE A 30 -11.39 9.04 -10.78
CA ILE A 30 -11.80 10.06 -9.82
C ILE A 30 -11.55 11.46 -10.40
N LYS A 31 -12.63 12.19 -10.70
CA LYS A 31 -12.57 13.55 -11.27
C LYS A 31 -12.11 14.63 -10.29
N ASP A 32 -12.49 14.50 -9.01
CA ASP A 32 -12.22 15.51 -7.98
C ASP A 32 -10.77 15.42 -7.50
N LYS A 33 -9.99 16.49 -7.69
CA LYS A 33 -8.54 16.53 -7.38
C LYS A 33 -8.24 16.15 -5.93
N PHE A 34 -9.07 16.62 -4.98
CA PHE A 34 -8.85 16.32 -3.56
C PHE A 34 -9.15 14.85 -3.25
N ASN A 35 -10.27 14.32 -3.76
CA ASN A 35 -10.60 12.91 -3.57
C ASN A 35 -9.60 12.00 -4.28
N LYS A 36 -9.01 12.45 -5.39
CA LYS A 36 -7.99 11.71 -6.14
C LYS A 36 -6.71 11.53 -5.31
N ILE A 37 -6.25 12.60 -4.65
CA ILE A 37 -5.08 12.53 -3.76
C ILE A 37 -5.38 11.65 -2.53
N LEU A 38 -6.52 11.88 -1.87
CA LEU A 38 -6.94 11.05 -0.72
C LEU A 38 -7.06 9.57 -1.10
N ALA A 39 -7.69 9.27 -2.23
CA ALA A 39 -7.84 7.91 -2.71
C ALA A 39 -6.49 7.27 -3.06
N PHE A 40 -5.52 8.03 -3.58
CA PHE A 40 -4.19 7.52 -3.86
C PHE A 40 -3.54 6.93 -2.59
N PHE A 41 -3.52 7.70 -1.50
CA PHE A 41 -2.97 7.25 -0.22
C PHE A 41 -3.76 6.10 0.43
N VAL A 42 -5.07 6.06 0.19
CA VAL A 42 -5.91 4.94 0.63
C VAL A 42 -5.56 3.67 -0.15
N PHE A 43 -5.43 3.75 -1.47
CA PHE A 43 -5.10 2.60 -2.31
C PHE A 43 -3.69 2.08 -2.05
N THR A 44 -2.70 2.96 -1.83
CA THR A 44 -1.33 2.52 -1.49
C THR A 44 -1.33 1.70 -0.20
N GLY A 45 -2.07 2.14 0.82
CA GLY A 45 -2.20 1.38 2.06
C GLY A 45 -3.02 0.11 1.93
N LEU A 46 -4.11 0.11 1.15
CA LEU A 46 -4.87 -1.11 0.86
C LEU A 46 -4.02 -2.17 0.15
N TYR A 47 -3.26 -1.78 -0.88
CA TYR A 47 -2.38 -2.71 -1.58
C TYR A 47 -1.24 -3.20 -0.71
N SER A 48 -0.67 -2.32 0.12
CA SER A 48 0.33 -2.72 1.12
C SER A 48 -0.22 -3.80 2.06
N LEU A 49 -1.44 -3.62 2.60
CA LEU A 49 -2.11 -4.60 3.46
C LEU A 49 -2.41 -5.92 2.76
N ILE A 50 -2.90 -5.88 1.53
CA ILE A 50 -3.16 -7.09 0.73
C ILE A 50 -1.85 -7.86 0.56
N LEU A 51 -0.76 -7.17 0.19
CA LEU A 51 0.57 -7.77 0.08
C LEU A 51 1.03 -8.31 1.45
N SER A 52 0.78 -7.61 2.57
CA SER A 52 1.14 -8.10 3.91
C SER A 52 0.52 -9.45 4.18
N TYR A 53 -0.79 -9.56 3.92
CA TYR A 53 -1.52 -10.80 4.16
C TYR A 53 -0.98 -11.97 3.33
N PHE A 54 -0.66 -11.75 2.04
CA PHE A 54 -0.09 -12.80 1.18
C PHE A 54 1.33 -13.20 1.60
N PHE A 55 2.18 -12.23 1.92
CA PHE A 55 3.58 -12.47 2.28
C PHE A 55 3.73 -13.04 3.70
N GLU A 56 2.93 -12.60 4.68
CA GLU A 56 2.91 -13.15 6.03
C GLU A 56 2.42 -14.60 6.05
N ARG A 57 1.34 -14.90 5.32
CA ARG A 57 0.83 -16.28 5.22
C ARG A 57 1.85 -17.24 4.63
N SER A 58 2.67 -16.74 3.72
CA SER A 58 3.71 -17.53 3.04
C SER A 58 5.06 -17.50 3.81
N SER A 59 5.21 -16.62 4.79
CA SER A 59 6.45 -16.41 5.57
C SER A 59 6.89 -17.64 6.35
N ILE A 60 5.94 -18.48 6.80
CA ILE A 60 6.20 -19.71 7.55
C ILE A 60 6.95 -20.73 6.68
N GLY A 61 6.67 -20.79 5.37
CA GLY A 61 7.44 -21.60 4.42
C GLY A 61 8.72 -20.93 3.93
N TYR A 62 8.69 -19.60 3.76
CA TYR A 62 9.81 -18.82 3.25
C TYR A 62 11.01 -18.74 4.19
N THR A 63 10.78 -18.75 5.49
CA THR A 63 11.84 -18.64 6.51
C THR A 63 12.53 -19.96 6.84
N GLN A 64 11.98 -21.10 6.38
CA GLN A 64 12.46 -22.43 6.77
C GLN A 64 13.19 -23.21 5.66
N GLN A 65 13.06 -22.83 4.37
CA GLN A 65 13.50 -23.72 3.28
C GLN A 65 14.36 -23.12 2.17
N GLU A 66 14.24 -21.83 1.83
CA GLU A 66 14.99 -21.26 0.69
C GLU A 66 15.49 -19.83 0.92
N PHE A 67 16.71 -19.57 0.44
CA PHE A 67 17.38 -18.27 0.53
C PHE A 67 16.53 -17.20 -0.14
N LEU A 68 16.22 -17.35 -1.44
CA LEU A 68 15.51 -16.40 -2.30
C LEU A 68 14.19 -15.84 -1.72
N PRO A 69 13.23 -16.66 -1.24
CA PRO A 69 11.99 -16.13 -0.67
C PRO A 69 12.19 -15.32 0.61
N THR A 70 13.21 -15.64 1.43
CA THR A 70 13.58 -14.81 2.58
C THR A 70 14.05 -13.42 2.15
N PHE A 71 14.76 -13.29 1.01
CA PHE A 71 15.14 -11.97 0.47
C PHE A 71 13.95 -11.15 0.02
N ILE A 72 13.05 -11.78 -0.73
CA ILE A 72 11.86 -11.11 -1.27
C ILE A 72 10.99 -10.62 -0.10
N TYR A 73 10.83 -11.44 0.93
CA TYR A 73 10.11 -11.07 2.14
C TYR A 73 10.76 -9.89 2.88
N LYS A 74 12.09 -9.85 3.02
CA LYS A 74 12.77 -8.71 3.66
C LYS A 74 12.70 -7.42 2.83
N GLY A 75 12.81 -7.54 1.51
CA GLY A 75 12.62 -6.42 0.59
C GLY A 75 11.20 -5.87 0.66
N TYR A 76 10.21 -6.76 0.70
CA TYR A 76 8.82 -6.41 0.99
C TYR A 76 8.71 -5.70 2.34
N ASN A 77 9.20 -6.28 3.43
CA ASN A 77 9.08 -5.69 4.78
C ASN A 77 9.80 -4.33 4.96
N SER A 78 10.56 -3.89 3.96
CA SER A 78 11.31 -2.62 3.98
C SER A 78 10.76 -1.60 2.98
N HIS A 79 9.60 -1.82 2.35
CA HIS A 79 9.01 -0.88 1.40
C HIS A 79 8.48 0.39 2.10
N ILE A 80 8.39 1.51 1.37
CA ILE A 80 8.11 2.85 1.95
C ILE A 80 6.72 2.94 2.62
N PHE A 81 5.79 2.09 2.19
CA PHE A 81 4.41 2.06 2.68
C PHE A 81 4.20 1.00 3.78
N GLN A 82 5.26 0.37 4.28
CA GLN A 82 5.21 -0.59 5.38
C GLN A 82 5.17 0.13 6.73
N GLY A 83 4.46 -0.45 7.69
CA GLY A 83 4.58 -0.13 9.11
C GLY A 83 3.30 0.41 9.74
N ASN A 84 3.21 0.26 11.06
CA ASN A 84 2.00 0.61 11.82
C ASN A 84 1.63 2.08 11.71
N ILE A 85 2.63 2.98 11.61
CA ILE A 85 2.41 4.41 11.43
C ILE A 85 1.69 4.68 10.10
N TYR A 86 2.17 4.06 9.02
CA TYR A 86 1.56 4.21 7.70
C TYR A 86 0.15 3.62 7.67
N LEU A 87 -0.06 2.48 8.32
CA LEU A 87 -1.38 1.84 8.47
C LEU A 87 -2.38 2.77 9.16
N ILE A 88 -2.00 3.37 10.31
CA ILE A 88 -2.85 4.32 11.04
C ILE A 88 -3.16 5.53 10.16
N LEU A 89 -2.16 6.08 9.45
CA LEU A 89 -2.35 7.19 8.52
C LEU A 89 -3.35 6.84 7.40
N THR A 90 -3.19 5.68 6.77
CA THR A 90 -4.13 5.17 5.76
C THR A 90 -5.54 5.04 6.32
N CYS A 91 -5.72 4.50 7.53
CA CYS A 91 -7.03 4.40 8.16
C CYS A 91 -7.69 5.77 8.37
N VAL A 92 -6.95 6.75 8.89
CA VAL A 92 -7.45 8.12 9.07
C VAL A 92 -7.87 8.74 7.73
N LEU A 93 -7.03 8.63 6.70
CA LEU A 93 -7.32 9.14 5.36
C LEU A 93 -8.53 8.45 4.72
N PHE A 94 -8.70 7.15 4.97
CA PHE A 94 -9.86 6.37 4.53
C PHE A 94 -11.16 6.89 5.15
N PHE A 95 -11.19 7.11 6.46
CA PHE A 95 -12.35 7.70 7.14
C PHE A 95 -12.68 9.10 6.61
N ILE A 96 -11.66 9.94 6.36
CA ILE A 96 -11.85 11.28 5.78
C ILE A 96 -12.47 11.18 4.37
N LEU A 97 -11.96 10.27 3.53
CA LEU A 97 -12.46 10.05 2.17
C LEU A 97 -13.93 9.59 2.20
N ILE A 98 -14.26 8.60 3.03
CA ILE A 98 -15.65 8.13 3.21
C ILE A 98 -16.56 9.27 3.64
N ASN A 99 -16.17 10.03 4.66
CA ASN A 99 -16.97 11.15 5.15
C ASN A 99 -17.22 12.21 4.07
N ARG A 100 -16.22 12.55 3.24
CA ARG A 100 -16.41 13.45 2.09
C ARG A 100 -17.37 12.88 1.06
N LEU A 101 -17.23 11.60 0.72
CA LEU A 101 -18.10 10.95 -0.27
C LEU A 101 -19.56 10.89 0.21
N LEU A 102 -19.79 10.56 1.48
CA LEU A 102 -21.12 10.52 2.08
C LEU A 102 -21.77 11.92 2.15
N ARG A 103 -21.01 12.96 2.54
CA ARG A 103 -21.52 14.34 2.54
C ARG A 103 -21.91 14.81 1.14
N LYS A 104 -21.06 14.55 0.13
CA LYS A 104 -21.33 14.93 -1.27
C LYS A 104 -22.58 14.24 -1.83
N ARG A 105 -22.80 12.97 -1.48
CA ARG A 105 -24.02 12.24 -1.85
C ARG A 105 -25.27 12.83 -1.17
N ARG A 106 -25.20 13.17 0.12
CA ARG A 106 -26.33 13.79 0.84
C ARG A 106 -26.73 15.15 0.25
N THR A 107 -25.77 15.98 -0.13
CA THR A 107 -26.08 17.27 -0.77
C THR A 107 -26.69 17.14 -2.16
N ALA A 108 -26.33 16.09 -2.91
CA ALA A 108 -26.90 15.83 -4.23
C ALA A 108 -28.30 15.18 -4.18
N ALA A 109 -28.68 14.57 -3.06
CA ALA A 109 -30.01 13.97 -2.87
C ALA A 109 -31.08 14.96 -2.37
N CYS A 110 -30.66 16.16 -1.93
CA CYS A 110 -31.54 17.22 -1.43
C CYS A 110 -31.64 18.43 -2.39
N SER A 111 -31.09 18.34 -3.60
CA SER A 111 -31.21 19.33 -4.67
C SER A 111 -32.06 18.77 -5.80
#